data_AF-A0A833YI28-F1
#
_entry.id   AF-A0A833YI28-F1
#
_cell.length_a   1.000
_cell.length_b   1.000
_cell.length_c   1.000
_cell.angle_alpha   90.00
_cell.angle_beta   90.00
_cell.angle_gamma   90.00
#
_symmetry.space_group_name_H-M   'P 1'
#
loop_
_entity.id
_entity.type
_entity.pdbx_description
1 polymer ?
#
loop_
_entity_poly.entity_id
_entity_poly.type
_entity_poly.pdbx_seq_one_letter_code
_entity_poly.pdbx_strand_id
1 'polypeptide(L)'
;MLLKLLLLICVPLCKPTGIPVYNVSLETQPPGGYVTEGEKLVLVCLVPEGTGDITFLWYKGALGLNLESKTQRSLTAKFEIPMVRESDAEKYYCAADNGYGPSLSGLVSITVRIPVSRPVLTLRASGAQKVVGDIIELHCEAWRGSPPILYQFYHENVTMGNSTAPFGGGASFNFSLTAEHFGNYFCEANNGLGTQCSEVVTLNITVSTKNRKNITSVIFQGLPGILVLTAMVLLFFCWLKIKIGKNSARDPCRSLSSPEPQGSPYVNSTATEQLQPIYENVNVVSGDEVYSLVYYMQQEQQLTAVESLKIHTEGKDSSVIYSGLNKARLIDVNYEDAM
;
A
#
# COMPACT_ATOMS: atom_id res chain seq x y z
N MET A 1 -59.93 85.46 29.10
CA MET A 1 -58.83 85.63 28.13
C MET A 1 -57.91 84.42 28.23
N LEU A 2 -57.86 83.66 27.12
CA LEU A 2 -56.94 82.59 26.73
C LEU A 2 -56.19 81.80 27.83
N LEU A 3 -56.77 80.65 28.16
CA LEU A 3 -56.06 79.44 28.57
C LEU A 3 -55.38 78.85 27.32
N LYS A 4 -54.09 79.14 27.08
CA LYS A 4 -53.30 78.48 26.02
C LYS A 4 -52.45 77.36 26.62
N LEU A 5 -53.12 76.20 26.66
CA LEU A 5 -52.63 74.83 26.55
C LEU A 5 -51.13 74.71 26.16
N LEU A 6 -50.27 74.32 27.11
CA LEU A 6 -49.00 73.66 26.77
C LEU A 6 -49.34 72.27 26.24
N LEU A 7 -49.31 72.09 24.93
CA LEU A 7 -49.26 70.77 24.29
C LEU A 7 -47.87 70.17 24.56
N LEU A 8 -47.74 69.48 25.68
CA LEU A 8 -46.71 68.44 25.85
C LEU A 8 -47.07 67.30 24.89
N ILE A 9 -46.52 67.36 23.67
CA ILE A 9 -46.55 66.23 22.75
C ILE A 9 -45.61 65.19 23.36
N CYS A 10 -46.15 64.31 24.21
CA CYS A 10 -45.54 63.00 24.44
C CYS A 10 -45.63 62.22 23.14
N VAL A 11 -44.68 62.47 22.24
CA VAL A 11 -44.38 61.50 21.18
C VAL A 11 -43.91 60.26 21.95
N PRO A 12 -44.61 59.12 21.89
CA PRO A 12 -44.00 57.90 22.39
C PRO A 12 -42.72 57.72 21.59
N LEU A 13 -41.58 57.69 22.26
CA LEU A 13 -40.34 57.20 21.67
C LEU A 13 -40.66 55.78 21.19
N CYS A 14 -41.03 55.68 19.91
CA CYS A 14 -41.18 54.40 19.22
C CYS A 14 -39.75 53.86 19.16
N LYS A 15 -39.34 53.14 20.20
CA LYS A 15 -38.09 52.40 20.18
C LYS A 15 -38.18 51.53 18.93
N PRO A 16 -37.23 51.60 17.98
CA PRO A 16 -37.24 50.68 16.87
C PRO A 16 -37.28 49.27 17.46
N THR A 17 -38.35 48.53 17.18
CA THR A 17 -38.47 47.12 17.53
C THR A 17 -37.46 46.38 16.67
N GLY A 18 -36.24 46.23 17.19
CA GLY A 18 -35.21 45.40 16.57
C GLY A 18 -35.62 43.94 16.62
N ILE A 19 -35.33 43.22 15.54
CA ILE A 19 -35.58 41.79 15.45
C ILE A 19 -34.38 41.06 16.08
N PRO A 20 -34.58 40.20 17.11
CA PRO A 20 -33.50 39.45 17.73
C PRO A 20 -32.96 38.38 16.77
N VAL A 21 -31.68 38.04 16.91
CA VAL A 21 -31.09 36.92 16.17
C VAL A 21 -31.51 35.58 16.76
N TYR A 22 -31.82 34.60 15.91
CA TYR A 22 -32.18 33.22 16.31
C TYR A 22 -31.80 32.21 15.22
N ASN A 23 -31.82 30.92 15.53
CA ASN A 23 -31.52 29.83 14.59
C ASN A 23 -30.21 30.02 13.81
N VAL A 24 -29.17 30.46 14.49
CA VAL A 24 -27.84 30.63 13.90
C VAL A 24 -27.35 29.29 13.38
N SER A 25 -26.78 29.27 12.17
CA SER A 25 -26.16 28.07 11.61
C SER A 25 -24.71 28.33 11.22
N LEU A 26 -23.92 27.27 11.22
CA LEU A 26 -22.54 27.27 10.76
C LEU A 26 -22.44 26.39 9.53
N GLU A 27 -21.95 26.96 8.44
CA GLU A 27 -21.65 26.24 7.20
C GLU A 27 -20.14 26.27 6.91
N THR A 28 -19.67 25.29 6.14
CA THR A 28 -18.26 25.18 5.75
C THR A 28 -18.11 25.39 4.25
N GLN A 29 -16.99 25.98 3.83
CA GLN A 29 -16.55 25.99 2.44
C GLN A 29 -15.12 25.43 2.42
N PRO A 30 -14.88 24.26 1.80
CA PRO A 30 -15.84 23.41 1.07
C PRO A 30 -16.96 22.81 1.95
N PRO A 31 -18.13 22.45 1.38
CA PRO A 31 -19.26 21.90 2.13
C PRO A 31 -18.97 20.50 2.66
N GLY A 32 -19.65 20.12 3.75
CA GLY A 32 -19.57 18.78 4.33
C GLY A 32 -18.43 18.58 5.33
N GLY A 33 -17.61 19.61 5.60
CA GLY A 33 -16.55 19.56 6.61
C GLY A 33 -15.34 18.69 6.25
N TYR A 34 -15.22 18.22 5.01
CA TYR A 34 -14.04 17.50 4.52
C TYR A 34 -13.10 18.48 3.82
N VAL A 35 -11.87 18.58 4.29
CA VAL A 35 -10.86 19.50 3.72
C VAL A 35 -9.50 18.82 3.68
N THR A 36 -8.71 19.10 2.65
CA THR A 36 -7.35 18.56 2.54
C THR A 36 -6.39 19.40 3.36
N GLU A 37 -5.40 18.77 4.00
CA GLU A 37 -4.31 19.49 4.68
C GLU A 37 -3.62 20.46 3.71
N GLY A 38 -3.38 21.68 4.17
CA GLY A 38 -2.78 22.76 3.37
C GLY A 38 -3.79 23.60 2.58
N GLU A 39 -5.03 23.12 2.40
CA GLU A 39 -6.09 23.90 1.74
C GLU A 39 -6.74 24.90 2.69
N LYS A 40 -7.57 25.78 2.12
CA LYS A 40 -8.33 26.80 2.84
C LYS A 40 -9.68 26.26 3.30
N LEU A 41 -10.02 26.48 4.56
CA LEU A 41 -11.35 26.25 5.13
C LEU A 41 -11.99 27.58 5.51
N VAL A 42 -13.24 27.79 5.12
CA VAL A 42 -14.04 28.96 5.51
C VAL A 42 -15.24 28.51 6.34
N LEU A 43 -15.37 29.09 7.54
CA LEU A 43 -16.49 28.91 8.44
C LEU A 43 -17.46 30.09 8.29
N VAL A 44 -18.64 29.81 7.75
CA VAL A 44 -19.66 30.82 7.45
C VAL A 44 -20.74 30.75 8.52
N CYS A 45 -20.84 31.79 9.33
CA CYS A 45 -21.90 31.92 10.33
C CYS A 45 -23.09 32.66 9.70
N LEU A 46 -24.26 32.05 9.75
CA LEU A 46 -25.48 32.53 9.09
C LEU A 46 -26.58 32.79 10.13
N VAL A 47 -27.26 33.92 9.95
CA VAL A 47 -28.42 34.33 10.74
C VAL A 47 -29.59 34.51 9.77
N PRO A 48 -30.71 33.78 9.94
CA PRO A 48 -31.87 33.93 9.05
C PRO A 48 -32.48 35.33 9.10
N GLU A 49 -32.55 35.92 10.29
CA GLU A 49 -33.16 37.22 10.53
C GLU A 49 -32.53 37.92 11.75
N GLY A 50 -32.39 39.24 11.66
CA GLY A 50 -31.79 40.07 12.71
C GLY A 50 -31.69 41.52 12.26
N THR A 51 -31.79 42.47 13.20
CA THR A 51 -31.66 43.91 12.91
C THR A 51 -30.46 44.51 13.64
N GLY A 52 -29.86 45.53 13.02
CA GLY A 52 -28.75 46.29 13.59
C GLY A 52 -27.40 45.65 13.30
N ASP A 53 -26.40 46.04 14.09
CA ASP A 53 -25.08 45.44 14.03
C ASP A 53 -25.09 44.11 14.77
N ILE A 54 -24.56 43.06 14.13
CA ILE A 54 -24.52 41.72 14.67
C ILE A 54 -23.06 41.36 14.94
N THR A 55 -22.77 40.92 16.16
CA THR A 55 -21.47 40.44 16.58
C THR A 55 -21.42 38.92 16.46
N PHE A 56 -20.55 38.44 15.58
CA PHE A 56 -20.30 37.03 15.31
C PHE A 56 -19.05 36.58 16.08
N LEU A 57 -19.09 35.40 16.67
CA LEU A 57 -17.96 34.77 17.35
C LEU A 57 -17.80 33.33 16.88
N TRP A 58 -16.59 32.90 16.56
CA TRP A 58 -16.29 31.51 16.18
C TRP A 58 -15.53 30.80 17.28
N TYR A 59 -15.88 29.53 17.49
CA TYR A 59 -15.30 28.69 18.53
C TYR A 59 -14.77 27.39 17.94
N LYS A 60 -13.65 26.91 18.50
CA LYS A 60 -13.03 25.61 18.19
C LYS A 60 -13.05 24.70 19.43
N GLY A 61 -13.38 23.44 19.20
CA GLY A 61 -13.43 22.40 20.21
C GLY A 61 -14.64 22.51 21.14
N ALA A 62 -14.92 21.43 21.86
CA ALA A 62 -16.05 21.37 22.80
C ALA A 62 -15.90 22.30 24.01
N LEU A 63 -14.66 22.71 24.33
CA LEU A 63 -14.35 23.65 25.42
C LEU A 63 -14.51 25.12 25.00
N GLY A 64 -14.79 25.40 23.71
CA GLY A 64 -15.11 26.74 23.24
C GLY A 64 -13.91 27.68 23.16
N LEU A 65 -12.80 27.26 22.56
CA LEU A 65 -11.68 28.16 22.28
C LEU A 65 -12.15 29.24 21.29
N ASN A 66 -12.13 30.51 21.71
CA ASN A 66 -12.48 31.64 20.85
C ASN A 66 -11.41 31.81 19.76
N LEU A 67 -11.84 31.84 18.49
CA LEU A 67 -10.97 32.01 17.33
C LEU A 67 -10.96 33.46 16.83
N GLU A 68 -12.15 34.05 16.70
CA GLU A 68 -12.34 35.38 16.15
C GLU A 68 -13.68 35.97 16.60
N SER A 69 -13.75 37.31 16.64
CA SER A 69 -15.00 38.07 16.78
C SER A 69 -15.09 39.16 15.71
N LYS A 70 -16.26 39.31 15.07
CA LYS A 70 -16.54 40.30 14.03
C LYS A 70 -17.89 40.94 14.25
N THR A 71 -17.95 42.27 14.33
CA THR A 71 -19.22 43.02 14.37
C THR A 71 -19.48 43.69 13.03
N GLN A 72 -20.65 43.45 12.45
CA GLN A 72 -21.02 44.02 11.16
C GLN A 72 -22.53 44.05 10.98
N ARG A 73 -23.00 44.97 10.13
CA ARG A 73 -24.41 45.06 9.74
C ARG A 73 -24.76 44.08 8.62
N SER A 74 -24.60 42.79 8.88
CA SER A 74 -24.83 41.70 7.94
C SER A 74 -25.40 40.49 8.66
N LEU A 75 -26.26 39.74 7.98
CA LEU A 75 -26.80 38.46 8.44
C LEU A 75 -25.84 37.27 8.24
N THR A 76 -24.65 37.53 7.68
CA THR A 76 -23.65 36.49 7.39
C THR A 76 -22.26 37.02 7.62
N ALA A 77 -21.42 36.24 8.29
CA ALA A 77 -20.00 36.53 8.48
C ALA A 77 -19.13 35.30 8.19
N LYS A 78 -17.85 35.53 7.86
CA LYS A 78 -16.91 34.48 7.49
C LYS A 78 -15.63 34.55 8.33
N PHE A 79 -15.18 33.40 8.80
CA PHE A 79 -13.83 33.21 9.36
C PHE A 79 -13.06 32.24 8.47
N GLU A 80 -11.82 32.56 8.13
CA GLU A 80 -10.99 31.77 7.22
C GLU A 80 -9.80 31.17 7.97
N ILE A 81 -9.60 29.86 7.79
CA ILE A 81 -8.37 29.14 8.14
C ILE A 81 -7.61 28.95 6.82
N PRO A 82 -6.58 29.76 6.53
CA PRO A 82 -5.96 29.83 5.20
C PRO A 82 -5.20 28.55 4.83
N MET A 83 -4.65 27.85 5.82
CA MET A 83 -3.87 26.63 5.64
C MET A 83 -4.23 25.64 6.75
N VAL A 84 -5.11 24.70 6.44
CA VAL A 84 -5.60 23.69 7.37
C VAL A 84 -4.49 22.71 7.77
N ARG A 85 -4.44 22.35 9.05
CA ARG A 85 -3.56 21.33 9.61
C ARG A 85 -4.36 20.18 10.21
N GLU A 86 -3.71 19.05 10.45
CA GLU A 86 -4.30 17.92 11.18
C GLU A 86 -4.95 18.33 12.52
N SER A 87 -4.33 19.25 13.25
CA SER A 87 -4.86 19.80 14.51
C SER A 87 -6.16 20.60 14.37
N ASP A 88 -6.60 20.91 13.14
CA ASP A 88 -7.86 21.60 12.87
C ASP A 88 -9.05 20.65 12.70
N ALA A 89 -8.80 19.33 12.72
CA ALA A 89 -9.81 18.27 12.70
C ALA A 89 -10.61 18.21 14.02
N GLU A 90 -11.44 19.23 14.24
CA GLU A 90 -12.18 19.46 15.47
C GLU A 90 -13.63 19.83 15.20
N LYS A 91 -14.41 19.99 16.26
CA LYS A 91 -15.77 20.56 16.18
C LYS A 91 -15.75 22.08 16.30
N TYR A 92 -16.57 22.76 15.51
CA TYR A 92 -16.70 24.21 15.50
C TYR A 92 -18.15 24.63 15.65
N TYR A 93 -18.38 25.79 16.24
CA TYR A 93 -19.69 26.45 16.30
C TYR A 93 -19.49 27.96 16.28
N CYS A 94 -20.53 28.70 15.96
CA CYS A 94 -20.52 30.15 16.05
C CYS A 94 -21.65 30.68 16.94
N ALA A 95 -21.47 31.90 17.44
CA ALA A 95 -22.49 32.68 18.11
C ALA A 95 -22.76 33.96 17.32
N ALA A 96 -24.01 34.42 17.34
CA ALA A 96 -24.39 35.75 16.87
C ALA A 96 -25.13 36.49 17.99
N ASP A 97 -24.84 37.77 18.19
CA ASP A 97 -25.50 38.63 19.17
C ASP A 97 -25.71 40.04 18.60
N ASN A 98 -26.94 40.54 18.68
CA ASN A 98 -27.31 41.90 18.29
C ASN A 98 -27.84 42.75 19.46
N GLY A 99 -27.45 42.41 20.70
CA GLY A 99 -27.83 43.11 21.92
C GLY A 99 -29.14 42.63 22.55
N TYR A 100 -29.83 41.68 21.91
CA TYR A 100 -31.00 40.98 22.48
C TYR A 100 -30.62 39.65 23.15
N GLY A 101 -29.33 39.28 23.11
CA GLY A 101 -28.78 38.04 23.66
C GLY A 101 -28.15 37.16 22.58
N PRO A 102 -27.14 36.36 22.93
CA PRO A 102 -26.45 35.52 21.97
C PRO A 102 -27.29 34.29 21.57
N SER A 103 -27.32 33.99 20.28
CA SER A 103 -27.80 32.72 19.74
C SER A 103 -26.62 31.90 19.23
N LEU A 104 -26.58 30.60 19.56
CA LEU A 104 -25.52 29.67 19.16
C LEU A 104 -25.93 28.81 17.98
N SER A 105 -24.97 28.41 17.16
CA SER A 105 -25.15 27.38 16.13
C SER A 105 -25.02 25.97 16.69
N GLY A 106 -25.44 24.99 15.88
CA GLY A 106 -25.02 23.61 16.07
C GLY A 106 -23.51 23.42 15.85
N LEU A 107 -22.98 22.30 16.33
CA LEU A 107 -21.59 21.89 16.13
C LEU A 107 -21.41 21.28 14.73
N VAL A 108 -20.38 21.73 14.02
CA VAL A 108 -19.93 21.14 12.75
C VAL A 108 -18.59 20.45 12.97
N SER A 109 -18.48 19.18 12.57
CA SER A 109 -17.23 18.44 12.67
C SER A 109 -16.41 18.63 11.41
N ILE A 110 -15.14 19.01 11.57
CA ILE A 110 -14.18 19.12 10.46
C ILE A 110 -13.32 17.86 10.43
N THR A 111 -13.25 17.24 9.25
CA THR A 111 -12.37 16.10 8.96
C THR A 111 -11.29 16.57 8.02
N VAL A 112 -10.04 16.48 8.46
CA VAL A 112 -8.88 16.84 7.64
C VAL A 112 -8.34 15.57 6.98
N ARG A 113 -8.27 15.56 5.65
CA ARG A 113 -7.61 14.48 4.91
C ARG A 113 -6.18 14.87 4.56
N ILE A 114 -5.24 13.98 4.86
CA ILE A 114 -3.80 14.21 4.71
C ILE A 114 -3.34 13.48 3.43
N PRO A 115 -2.70 14.16 2.46
CA PRO A 115 -2.07 13.50 1.32
C PRO A 115 -1.00 12.50 1.75
N VAL A 116 -0.79 11.45 0.96
CA VAL A 116 0.29 10.50 1.23
C VAL A 116 1.66 11.18 1.14
N SER A 117 2.55 10.87 2.07
CA SER A 117 3.97 11.19 1.95
C SER A 117 4.67 10.22 0.99
N ARG A 118 5.90 10.55 0.58
CA ARG A 118 6.78 9.61 -0.12
C ARG A 118 6.88 8.29 0.67
N PRO A 119 6.50 7.14 0.09
CA PRO A 119 6.58 5.87 0.79
C PRO A 119 8.00 5.32 0.80
N VAL A 120 8.29 4.45 1.75
CA VAL A 120 9.55 3.71 1.86
C VAL A 120 9.30 2.25 1.51
N LEU A 121 10.02 1.74 0.52
CA LEU A 121 10.01 0.33 0.16
C LEU A 121 11.11 -0.42 0.91
N THR A 122 10.75 -1.52 1.56
CA THR A 122 11.66 -2.43 2.25
C THR A 122 11.50 -3.84 1.69
N LEU A 123 12.62 -4.44 1.29
CA LEU A 123 12.70 -5.86 0.89
C LEU A 123 13.04 -6.71 2.12
N ARG A 124 12.14 -7.60 2.52
CA ARG A 124 12.35 -8.56 3.62
C ARG A 124 12.44 -9.98 3.06
N ALA A 125 13.35 -10.77 3.62
CA ALA A 125 13.58 -12.17 3.25
C ALA A 125 13.82 -13.00 4.52
N SER A 126 13.47 -14.27 4.50
CA SER A 126 13.61 -15.17 5.66
C SER A 126 15.06 -15.61 5.94
N GLY A 127 16.00 -15.34 5.04
CA GLY A 127 17.41 -15.74 5.15
C GLY A 127 18.40 -14.60 4.92
N ALA A 128 19.64 -14.79 5.39
CA ALA A 128 20.74 -13.82 5.22
C ALA A 128 21.18 -13.69 3.75
N GLN A 129 20.90 -14.69 2.92
CA GLN A 129 21.21 -14.72 1.50
C GLN A 129 19.92 -15.01 0.72
N LYS A 130 19.72 -14.30 -0.39
CA LYS A 130 18.52 -14.44 -1.24
C LYS A 130 18.79 -15.46 -2.33
N VAL A 131 18.10 -16.59 -2.28
CA VAL A 131 18.25 -17.74 -3.17
C VAL A 131 16.96 -17.97 -3.93
N VAL A 132 17.06 -18.46 -5.17
CA VAL A 132 15.89 -18.84 -5.98
C VAL A 132 15.00 -19.82 -5.21
N GLY A 133 13.70 -19.54 -5.17
CA GLY A 133 12.69 -20.26 -4.40
C GLY A 133 12.35 -19.63 -3.05
N ASP A 134 13.15 -18.66 -2.57
CA ASP A 134 12.82 -17.93 -1.34
C ASP A 134 11.58 -17.05 -1.54
N ILE A 135 10.79 -16.89 -0.48
CA ILE A 135 9.70 -15.92 -0.46
C ILE A 135 10.26 -14.56 -0.04
N ILE A 136 10.08 -13.57 -0.90
CA ILE A 136 10.45 -12.18 -0.65
C ILE A 136 9.17 -11.40 -0.34
N GLU A 137 9.22 -10.62 0.73
CA GLU A 137 8.20 -9.64 1.09
C GLU A 137 8.66 -8.24 0.66
N LEU A 138 7.84 -7.58 -0.15
CA LEU A 138 7.92 -6.15 -0.41
C LEU A 138 6.99 -5.46 0.57
N HIS A 139 7.55 -4.74 1.53
CA HIS A 139 6.79 -3.92 2.46
C HIS A 139 6.94 -2.45 2.06
N CYS A 140 5.83 -1.79 1.76
CA CYS A 140 5.81 -0.38 1.37
C CYS A 140 4.98 0.42 2.38
N GLU A 141 5.53 1.50 2.91
CA GLU A 141 4.87 2.31 3.95
C GLU A 141 5.08 3.81 3.71
N ALA A 142 3.97 4.55 3.66
CA ALA A 142 3.95 5.99 3.78
C ALA A 142 3.67 6.38 5.24
N TRP A 143 4.59 7.14 5.85
CA TRP A 143 4.45 7.58 7.25
C TRP A 143 3.34 8.60 7.47
N ARG A 144 2.96 9.36 6.44
CA ARG A 144 1.78 10.24 6.45
C ARG A 144 0.84 9.88 5.32
N GLY A 145 -0.45 10.07 5.57
CA GLY A 145 -1.53 9.87 4.61
C GLY A 145 -2.78 9.37 5.31
N SER A 146 -3.93 9.99 5.03
CA SER A 146 -5.21 9.50 5.55
C SER A 146 -5.61 8.22 4.82
N PRO A 147 -6.16 7.22 5.53
CA PRO A 147 -6.68 6.00 4.93
C PRO A 147 -7.95 6.23 4.07
N PRO A 148 -8.28 5.26 3.19
CA PRO A 148 -7.49 4.09 2.83
C PRO A 148 -6.33 4.45 1.89
N ILE A 149 -5.18 3.79 2.04
CA ILE A 149 -4.01 3.96 1.15
C ILE A 149 -3.87 2.72 0.27
N LEU A 150 -3.89 2.91 -1.05
CA LEU A 150 -3.57 1.88 -2.03
C LEU A 150 -2.07 1.89 -2.32
N TYR A 151 -1.44 0.74 -2.19
CA TYR A 151 -0.05 0.51 -2.57
C TYR A 151 0.03 -0.37 -3.82
N GLN A 152 0.78 0.08 -4.82
CA GLN A 152 1.04 -0.66 -6.06
C GLN A 152 2.53 -0.95 -6.16
N PHE A 153 2.90 -2.22 -6.37
CA PHE A 153 4.29 -2.67 -6.42
C PHE A 153 4.75 -2.91 -7.85
N TYR A 154 5.99 -2.50 -8.14
CA TYR A 154 6.59 -2.56 -9.47
C TYR A 154 7.96 -3.25 -9.45
N HIS A 155 8.27 -3.94 -10.53
CA HIS A 155 9.58 -4.50 -10.86
C HIS A 155 9.92 -4.15 -12.31
N GLU A 156 11.04 -3.46 -12.54
CA GLU A 156 11.44 -2.95 -13.88
C GLU A 156 10.31 -2.17 -14.60
N ASN A 157 9.55 -1.37 -13.84
CA ASN A 157 8.36 -0.62 -14.28
C ASN A 157 7.14 -1.46 -14.68
N VAL A 158 7.16 -2.77 -14.42
CA VAL A 158 6.02 -3.66 -14.62
C VAL A 158 5.31 -3.89 -13.29
N THR A 159 3.98 -3.77 -13.31
CA THR A 159 3.13 -3.98 -12.15
C THR A 159 3.15 -5.44 -11.70
N MET A 160 3.50 -5.70 -10.45
CA MET A 160 3.46 -7.06 -9.88
C MET A 160 2.17 -7.35 -9.13
N GLY A 161 1.61 -6.35 -8.44
CA GLY A 161 0.43 -6.51 -7.61
C GLY A 161 0.19 -5.31 -6.71
N ASN A 162 -1.00 -5.24 -6.12
CA ASN A 162 -1.39 -4.18 -5.20
C ASN A 162 -1.83 -4.73 -3.85
N SER A 163 -1.84 -3.85 -2.86
CA SER A 163 -2.33 -4.12 -1.52
C SER A 163 -2.85 -2.83 -0.90
N THR A 164 -3.88 -2.91 -0.06
CA THR A 164 -4.52 -1.72 0.52
C THR A 164 -4.33 -1.71 2.03
N ALA A 165 -4.03 -0.53 2.58
CA ALA A 165 -4.00 -0.25 4.00
C ALA A 165 -5.27 0.53 4.40
N PRO A 166 -6.36 -0.16 4.80
CA PRO A 166 -7.66 0.47 5.07
C PRO A 166 -7.67 1.38 6.31
N PHE A 167 -6.69 1.21 7.20
CA PHE A 167 -6.55 2.00 8.44
C PHE A 167 -5.25 2.83 8.47
N GLY A 168 -4.54 2.92 7.34
CA GLY A 168 -3.25 3.61 7.22
C GLY A 168 -2.06 2.68 7.50
N GLY A 169 -0.86 3.24 7.52
CA GLY A 169 0.40 2.48 7.62
C GLY A 169 0.79 1.82 6.30
N GLY A 170 1.65 0.81 6.38
CA GLY A 170 2.18 0.10 5.22
C GLY A 170 1.37 -1.12 4.78
N ALA A 171 1.65 -1.58 3.57
CA ALA A 171 1.12 -2.82 3.02
C ALA A 171 2.25 -3.70 2.48
N SER A 172 2.00 -5.00 2.42
CA SER A 172 2.98 -5.99 1.97
C SER A 172 2.50 -6.75 0.73
N PHE A 173 3.45 -7.14 -0.11
CA PHE A 173 3.26 -8.03 -1.25
C PHE A 173 4.34 -9.11 -1.25
N ASN A 174 3.95 -10.38 -1.31
CA ASN A 174 4.86 -11.52 -1.24
C ASN A 174 4.96 -12.20 -2.61
N PHE A 175 6.18 -12.58 -3.02
CA PHE A 175 6.41 -13.34 -4.24
C PHE A 175 7.53 -14.37 -4.06
N SER A 176 7.52 -15.40 -4.90
CA SER A 176 8.58 -16.43 -4.94
C SER A 176 9.72 -15.97 -5.84
N LEU A 177 10.95 -15.99 -5.35
CA LEU A 177 12.13 -15.48 -6.05
C LEU A 177 12.52 -16.39 -7.21
N THR A 178 12.67 -15.81 -8.40
CA THR A 178 13.16 -16.49 -9.62
C THR A 178 14.38 -15.74 -10.14
N ALA A 179 15.09 -16.30 -11.12
CA ALA A 179 16.24 -15.62 -11.73
C ALA A 179 15.84 -14.31 -12.45
N GLU A 180 14.58 -14.16 -12.84
CA GLU A 180 14.05 -13.00 -13.56
C GLU A 180 13.73 -11.83 -12.62
N HIS A 181 13.53 -12.10 -11.33
CA HIS A 181 13.27 -11.10 -10.29
C HIS A 181 14.54 -10.33 -9.85
N PHE A 182 15.61 -10.38 -10.63
CA PHE A 182 16.73 -9.46 -10.46
C PHE A 182 16.36 -8.08 -10.98
N GLY A 183 16.83 -7.02 -10.31
CA GLY A 183 16.68 -5.65 -10.80
C GLY A 183 15.96 -4.71 -9.85
N ASN A 184 15.30 -3.71 -10.41
CA ASN A 184 14.81 -2.53 -9.69
C ASN A 184 13.36 -2.66 -9.24
N TYR A 185 13.12 -2.32 -7.99
CA TYR A 185 11.81 -2.34 -7.35
C TYR A 185 11.45 -0.96 -6.82
N PHE A 186 10.19 -0.58 -6.97
CA PHE A 186 9.62 0.59 -6.30
C PHE A 186 8.14 0.35 -6.02
N CYS A 187 7.56 1.16 -5.15
CA CYS A 187 6.14 1.15 -4.90
C CYS A 187 5.54 2.54 -5.03
N GLU A 188 4.27 2.58 -5.38
CA GLU A 188 3.44 3.77 -5.45
C GLU A 188 2.40 3.73 -4.33
N ALA A 189 2.22 4.83 -3.61
CA ALA A 189 1.17 5.03 -2.61
C ALA A 189 0.16 6.07 -3.11
N ASN A 190 -1.13 5.80 -2.94
CA ASN A 190 -2.21 6.68 -3.39
C ASN A 190 -3.42 6.61 -2.44
N ASN A 191 -3.91 7.78 -2.00
CA ASN A 191 -5.15 7.90 -1.21
C ASN A 191 -6.20 8.84 -1.85
N GLY A 192 -6.06 9.10 -3.15
CA GLY A 192 -6.92 9.98 -3.93
C GLY A 192 -6.62 11.48 -3.77
N LEU A 193 -5.57 11.85 -3.03
CA LEU A 193 -5.14 13.25 -2.82
C LEU A 193 -3.77 13.54 -3.42
N GLY A 194 -3.35 12.70 -4.36
CA GLY A 194 -2.02 12.68 -4.92
C GLY A 194 -1.37 11.31 -4.76
N THR A 195 -0.44 11.06 -5.65
CA THR A 195 0.30 9.81 -5.75
C THR A 195 1.75 10.08 -5.42
N GLN A 196 2.39 9.18 -4.69
CA GLN A 196 3.81 9.28 -4.34
C GLN A 196 4.53 7.96 -4.60
N CYS A 197 5.74 8.04 -5.17
CA CYS A 197 6.56 6.87 -5.46
C CYS A 197 7.72 6.77 -4.47
N SER A 198 8.06 5.55 -4.07
CA SER A 198 9.26 5.29 -3.28
C SER A 198 10.53 5.56 -4.09
N GLU A 199 11.65 5.65 -3.38
CA GLU A 199 12.94 5.45 -4.02
C GLU A 199 13.05 4.02 -4.59
N VAL A 200 13.89 3.86 -5.61
CA VAL A 200 14.14 2.56 -6.24
C VAL A 200 15.09 1.75 -5.37
N VAL A 201 14.76 0.47 -5.16
CA VAL A 201 15.59 -0.49 -4.44
C VAL A 201 15.97 -1.64 -5.38
N THR A 202 17.26 -1.89 -5.55
CA THR A 202 17.76 -2.96 -6.43
C THR A 202 17.93 -4.27 -5.66
N LEU A 203 17.34 -5.34 -6.19
CA LEU A 203 17.45 -6.69 -5.68
C LEU A 203 18.57 -7.45 -6.41
N ASN A 204 19.62 -7.81 -5.67
CA ASN A 204 20.70 -8.66 -6.17
C ASN A 204 20.46 -10.12 -5.77
N ILE A 205 20.61 -11.05 -6.72
CA ILE A 205 20.50 -12.49 -6.50
C ILE A 205 21.90 -13.10 -6.54
N THR A 206 22.33 -13.73 -5.44
CA THR A 206 23.57 -14.50 -5.42
C THR A 206 23.26 -15.95 -5.74
N VAL A 207 23.57 -16.39 -6.96
CA VAL A 207 23.47 -17.80 -7.33
C VAL A 207 24.63 -18.56 -6.68
N SER A 208 24.36 -19.28 -5.59
CA SER A 208 25.35 -20.18 -5.00
C SER A 208 25.48 -21.42 -5.89
N THR A 209 26.54 -21.46 -6.71
CA THR A 209 26.93 -22.67 -7.47
C THR A 209 27.59 -23.70 -6.54
N LYS A 210 26.86 -24.17 -5.53
CA LYS A 210 27.33 -25.25 -4.67
C LYS A 210 27.21 -26.56 -5.47
N ASN A 211 28.36 -27.19 -5.73
CA ASN A 211 28.59 -28.44 -6.47
C ASN A 211 28.71 -28.38 -8.01
N ARG A 212 29.73 -27.67 -8.51
CA ARG A 212 30.39 -28.05 -9.78
C ARG A 212 31.88 -28.36 -9.60
N LYS A 213 32.25 -28.97 -8.47
CA LYS A 213 33.61 -29.44 -8.21
C LYS A 213 33.54 -30.78 -7.49
N ASN A 214 33.33 -31.87 -8.24
CA ASN A 214 33.64 -33.25 -7.85
C ASN A 214 33.46 -34.25 -9.02
N ILE A 215 33.86 -33.89 -10.25
CA ILE A 215 33.93 -34.87 -11.37
C ILE A 215 35.35 -35.00 -11.94
N THR A 216 36.30 -34.13 -11.59
CA THR A 216 37.69 -34.20 -12.07
C THR A 216 38.67 -34.95 -11.15
N SER A 217 38.21 -35.60 -10.08
CA SER A 217 39.09 -36.30 -9.10
C SER A 217 38.93 -37.82 -9.05
N VAL A 218 38.28 -38.45 -10.03
CA VAL A 218 38.15 -39.93 -10.08
C VAL A 218 39.11 -40.58 -11.09
N ILE A 219 39.73 -39.80 -11.99
CA ILE A 219 40.56 -40.36 -13.08
C ILE A 219 42.06 -40.52 -12.69
N PHE A 220 42.54 -39.93 -11.60
CA PHE A 220 43.98 -39.95 -11.27
C PHE A 220 44.47 -41.06 -10.31
N GLN A 221 43.62 -42.00 -9.88
CA GLN A 221 44.09 -43.15 -9.06
C GLN A 221 44.25 -44.47 -9.84
N GLY A 222 43.80 -44.55 -11.10
CA GLY A 222 43.92 -45.77 -11.91
C GLY A 222 45.17 -45.85 -12.81
N LEU A 223 45.77 -44.72 -13.17
CA LEU A 223 46.91 -44.68 -14.09
C LEU A 223 48.26 -45.17 -13.51
N PRO A 224 48.65 -44.91 -12.24
CA PRO A 224 49.95 -45.38 -11.75
C PRO A 224 49.97 -46.90 -11.50
N GLY A 225 48.84 -47.51 -11.15
CA GLY A 225 48.76 -48.96 -10.93
C GLY A 225 48.99 -49.77 -12.21
N ILE A 226 48.44 -49.31 -13.34
CA ILE A 226 48.59 -49.96 -14.65
C ILE A 226 50.03 -49.83 -15.16
N LEU A 227 50.68 -48.67 -14.96
CA LEU A 227 52.07 -48.48 -15.37
C LEU A 227 53.06 -49.35 -14.59
N VAL A 228 52.79 -49.59 -13.30
CA VAL A 228 53.61 -50.48 -12.46
C VAL A 228 53.40 -51.94 -12.86
N LEU A 229 52.16 -52.35 -13.15
CA LEU A 229 51.86 -53.70 -13.63
C LEU A 229 52.50 -53.98 -14.99
N THR A 230 52.46 -53.03 -15.93
CA THR A 230 53.11 -53.20 -17.24
C THR A 230 54.63 -53.24 -17.12
N ALA A 231 55.24 -52.41 -16.25
CA ALA A 231 56.68 -52.46 -15.98
C ALA A 231 57.11 -53.81 -15.35
N MET A 232 56.33 -54.34 -14.40
CA MET A 232 56.61 -55.65 -13.78
C MET A 232 56.50 -56.81 -14.78
N VAL A 233 55.50 -56.76 -15.66
CA VAL A 233 55.33 -57.76 -16.74
C VAL A 233 56.48 -57.66 -17.74
N LEU A 234 56.89 -56.44 -18.14
CA LEU A 234 58.03 -56.23 -19.03
C LEU A 234 59.35 -56.70 -18.41
N LEU A 235 59.57 -56.47 -17.12
CA LEU A 235 60.75 -56.98 -16.41
C LEU A 235 60.75 -58.51 -16.37
N PHE A 236 59.59 -59.14 -16.13
CA PHE A 236 59.45 -60.60 -16.17
C PHE A 236 59.72 -61.17 -17.58
N PHE A 237 59.23 -60.51 -18.63
CA PHE A 237 59.53 -60.88 -20.02
C PHE A 237 60.99 -60.63 -20.41
N CYS A 238 61.62 -59.55 -19.94
CA CYS A 238 63.05 -59.31 -20.11
C CYS A 238 63.88 -60.39 -19.41
N TRP A 239 63.47 -60.81 -18.20
CA TRP A 239 64.14 -61.89 -17.48
C TRP A 239 64.02 -63.24 -18.22
N LEU A 240 62.85 -63.51 -18.81
CA LEU A 240 62.63 -64.67 -19.69
C LEU A 240 63.50 -64.62 -20.96
N LYS A 241 63.65 -63.44 -21.57
CA LYS A 241 64.49 -63.22 -22.75
C LYS A 241 66.00 -63.31 -22.45
N ILE A 242 66.43 -62.92 -21.24
CA ILE A 242 67.83 -63.05 -20.81
C ILE A 242 68.18 -64.52 -20.52
N LYS A 243 67.21 -65.33 -20.07
CA LYS A 243 67.41 -66.76 -19.79
C LYS A 243 67.32 -67.65 -21.03
N ILE A 244 66.66 -67.19 -22.10
CA ILE A 244 66.47 -67.94 -23.35
C ILE A 244 66.80 -67.01 -24.52
N GLY A 245 68.04 -67.04 -25.02
CA GLY A 245 68.36 -66.42 -26.31
C GLY A 245 69.58 -65.51 -26.31
N LYS A 246 70.75 -66.09 -25.98
CA LYS A 246 72.02 -65.61 -26.51
C LYS A 246 72.02 -65.94 -28.00
N ASN A 247 72.01 -64.93 -28.89
CA ASN A 247 72.62 -64.93 -30.23
C ASN A 247 72.26 -63.67 -31.03
N SER A 248 73.29 -63.03 -31.60
CA SER A 248 73.43 -62.34 -32.91
C SER A 248 72.23 -61.61 -33.53
N ALA A 249 72.34 -60.50 -34.26
CA ALA A 249 73.43 -59.60 -34.67
C ALA A 249 72.79 -58.56 -35.64
N ARG A 250 73.41 -57.37 -35.76
CA ARG A 250 73.56 -56.52 -36.97
C ARG A 250 72.38 -55.65 -37.52
N ASP A 251 72.46 -54.32 -37.28
CA ASP A 251 72.79 -53.21 -38.24
C ASP A 251 71.97 -52.95 -39.55
N PRO A 252 72.03 -51.75 -40.22
CA PRO A 252 71.08 -50.64 -40.06
C PRO A 252 70.54 -49.98 -41.38
N CYS A 253 69.77 -48.88 -41.21
CA CYS A 253 69.50 -47.74 -42.12
C CYS A 253 68.44 -47.85 -43.25
N ARG A 254 67.42 -46.96 -43.24
CA ARG A 254 67.31 -45.76 -44.12
C ARG A 254 65.96 -45.03 -43.99
N SER A 255 66.07 -43.71 -43.98
CA SER A 255 65.03 -42.69 -44.19
C SER A 255 64.79 -42.42 -45.69
N LEU A 256 63.58 -42.00 -46.10
CA LEU A 256 63.39 -40.80 -46.95
C LEU A 256 61.92 -40.32 -47.05
N SER A 257 61.83 -38.99 -47.17
CA SER A 257 60.74 -38.02 -47.42
C SER A 257 59.71 -38.28 -48.54
N SER A 258 58.54 -37.63 -48.48
CA SER A 258 58.13 -36.48 -49.34
C SER A 258 56.67 -36.02 -49.07
N PRO A 259 56.25 -34.78 -49.42
CA PRO A 259 55.09 -34.10 -48.85
C PRO A 259 53.80 -34.02 -49.72
N GLU A 260 52.75 -33.49 -49.07
CA GLU A 260 51.46 -32.91 -49.52
C GLU A 260 51.49 -32.11 -50.85
N PRO A 261 50.35 -31.85 -51.55
CA PRO A 261 49.17 -31.14 -51.02
C PRO A 261 47.77 -31.58 -51.53
N GLN A 262 46.77 -30.90 -50.94
CA GLN A 262 45.32 -31.11 -50.94
C GLN A 262 44.55 -30.92 -52.26
N GLY A 263 43.36 -31.53 -52.29
CA GLY A 263 42.20 -31.12 -53.10
C GLY A 263 40.98 -32.02 -52.83
N SER A 264 39.88 -31.43 -52.32
CA SER A 264 38.56 -32.08 -52.09
C SER A 264 37.90 -32.54 -53.42
N PRO A 265 36.83 -33.38 -53.45
CA PRO A 265 35.47 -32.90 -53.11
C PRO A 265 34.35 -33.94 -52.73
N TYR A 266 33.18 -33.40 -52.32
CA TYR A 266 31.79 -33.79 -52.67
C TYR A 266 30.96 -34.93 -51.99
N VAL A 267 29.71 -34.52 -51.64
CA VAL A 267 28.33 -35.14 -51.72
C VAL A 267 27.86 -36.28 -50.77
N ASN A 268 26.71 -36.05 -50.10
CA ASN A 268 25.41 -36.79 -50.23
C ASN A 268 24.34 -36.14 -49.30
N SER A 269 23.19 -35.61 -49.78
CA SER A 269 21.95 -36.21 -50.32
C SER A 269 21.10 -37.03 -49.35
N THR A 270 19.88 -36.57 -49.03
CA THR A 270 18.59 -37.23 -49.42
C THR A 270 17.36 -36.38 -49.04
N ALA A 271 16.32 -36.45 -49.89
CA ALA A 271 15.03 -35.75 -49.82
C ALA A 271 13.90 -36.65 -49.25
N THR A 272 12.72 -36.07 -48.95
CA THR A 272 11.43 -36.35 -49.61
C THR A 272 10.19 -35.84 -48.82
N GLU A 273 9.26 -35.20 -49.57
CA GLU A 273 7.80 -34.92 -49.45
C GLU A 273 7.10 -34.81 -48.08
N GLN A 274 6.34 -33.75 -47.77
CA GLN A 274 5.12 -33.13 -48.36
C GLN A 274 3.81 -33.66 -47.72
N LEU A 275 3.08 -32.78 -47.02
CA LEU A 275 1.60 -32.71 -47.08
C LEU A 275 1.11 -31.41 -46.43
N GLN A 276 0.42 -30.58 -47.21
CA GLN A 276 -0.47 -29.50 -46.77
C GLN A 276 -1.92 -29.98 -46.95
N PRO A 277 -2.86 -29.39 -46.20
CA PRO A 277 -3.90 -28.65 -46.91
C PRO A 277 -4.20 -27.26 -46.33
N ILE A 278 -4.81 -26.46 -47.19
CA ILE A 278 -5.13 -25.03 -47.15
C ILE A 278 -6.53 -24.78 -46.58
N TYR A 279 -6.75 -23.57 -46.03
CA TYR A 279 -7.93 -22.66 -46.04
C TYR A 279 -8.10 -22.04 -44.65
N GLU A 280 -8.47 -20.78 -44.40
CA GLU A 280 -8.47 -19.47 -45.08
C GLU A 280 -8.97 -18.49 -43.98
N ASN A 281 -8.61 -17.21 -44.08
CA ASN A 281 -8.78 -16.19 -43.05
C ASN A 281 -10.26 -15.90 -42.69
N VAL A 282 -10.53 -15.61 -41.40
CA VAL A 282 -11.74 -14.88 -40.99
C VAL A 282 -11.41 -13.83 -39.91
N ASN A 283 -11.67 -12.56 -40.24
CA ASN A 283 -11.85 -11.46 -39.29
C ASN A 283 -13.22 -11.60 -38.62
N VAL A 284 -13.28 -11.58 -37.28
CA VAL A 284 -14.51 -11.37 -36.48
C VAL A 284 -14.09 -10.52 -35.28
N VAL A 285 -14.33 -9.21 -35.33
CA VAL A 285 -15.42 -8.45 -34.67
C VAL A 285 -15.30 -8.39 -33.15
N SER A 286 -15.23 -7.13 -32.72
CA SER A 286 -15.23 -6.57 -31.37
C SER A 286 -16.40 -7.01 -30.49
N GLY A 287 -16.11 -7.25 -29.21
CA GLY A 287 -17.03 -7.04 -28.10
C GLY A 287 -17.27 -8.28 -27.24
N ASP A 288 -16.56 -8.39 -26.12
CA ASP A 288 -16.97 -9.23 -25.00
C ASP A 288 -16.76 -8.45 -23.68
N GLU A 289 -17.85 -7.86 -23.18
CA GLU A 289 -17.94 -7.39 -21.78
C GLU A 289 -18.14 -8.61 -20.88
N VAL A 290 -17.28 -8.77 -19.88
CA VAL A 290 -17.39 -9.83 -18.85
C VAL A 290 -18.04 -9.24 -17.61
N TYR A 291 -19.28 -9.66 -17.29
CA TYR A 291 -19.88 -9.41 -15.99
C TYR A 291 -19.47 -10.51 -15.00
N SER A 292 -19.03 -10.13 -13.80
CA SER A 292 -18.86 -11.05 -12.67
C SER A 292 -19.96 -10.82 -11.64
N LEU A 293 -20.70 -11.88 -11.29
CA LEU A 293 -21.59 -11.90 -10.12
C LEU A 293 -20.86 -12.62 -8.98
N VAL A 294 -20.63 -11.89 -7.90
CA VAL A 294 -20.06 -12.44 -6.66
C VAL A 294 -21.21 -12.71 -5.69
N TYR A 295 -21.40 -13.98 -5.32
CA TYR A 295 -22.29 -14.37 -4.22
C TYR A 295 -21.46 -14.56 -2.96
N TYR A 296 -21.87 -13.94 -1.86
CA TYR A 296 -21.25 -14.09 -0.54
C TYR A 296 -21.85 -15.31 0.17
N MET A 297 -21.02 -16.31 0.48
CA MET A 297 -21.41 -17.39 1.38
C MET A 297 -20.99 -17.01 2.80
N GLN A 298 -21.96 -16.62 3.62
CA GLN A 298 -21.76 -16.33 5.03
C GLN A 298 -21.53 -17.64 5.79
N GLN A 299 -20.31 -17.85 6.29
CA GLN A 299 -19.97 -19.01 7.10
C GLN A 299 -20.40 -18.74 8.55
N GLU A 300 -21.58 -19.23 8.93
CA GLU A 300 -22.00 -19.29 10.34
C GLU A 300 -21.10 -20.28 11.10
N GLN A 301 -20.36 -19.75 12.07
CA GLN A 301 -19.66 -20.56 13.06
C GLN A 301 -20.69 -21.01 14.10
N GLN A 302 -21.03 -22.30 14.08
CA GLN A 302 -21.87 -22.95 15.10
C GLN A 302 -21.16 -22.93 16.46
N LEU A 303 -21.81 -22.33 17.46
CA LEU A 303 -21.61 -22.63 18.87
C LEU A 303 -22.83 -23.39 19.37
N THR A 304 -22.58 -24.61 19.83
CA THR A 304 -23.56 -25.59 20.29
C THR A 304 -24.24 -25.18 21.59
N ALA A 305 -25.57 -25.19 21.52
CA ALA A 305 -26.63 -25.30 22.52
C ALA A 305 -26.29 -25.40 24.02
N VAL A 306 -26.96 -24.56 24.83
CA VAL A 306 -27.68 -24.99 26.05
C VAL A 306 -28.98 -24.16 26.24
N GLU A 307 -30.09 -24.89 26.12
CA GLU A 307 -31.37 -24.83 26.86
C GLU A 307 -32.41 -23.70 26.68
N SER A 308 -33.63 -24.18 26.43
CA SER A 308 -34.87 -23.49 26.12
C SER A 308 -35.56 -22.86 27.33
N LEU A 309 -36.11 -21.66 27.16
CA LEU A 309 -37.30 -21.24 27.90
C LEU A 309 -38.30 -20.54 26.97
N LYS A 310 -39.48 -21.13 26.89
CA LYS A 310 -40.62 -20.75 26.05
C LYS A 310 -41.49 -19.78 26.84
N ILE A 311 -41.64 -18.52 26.41
CA ILE A 311 -42.79 -17.68 26.81
C ILE A 311 -43.34 -16.95 25.59
N HIS A 312 -44.63 -17.17 25.41
CA HIS A 312 -45.53 -16.54 24.45
C HIS A 312 -46.06 -15.25 25.07
N THR A 313 -45.89 -14.10 24.42
CA THR A 313 -46.79 -12.95 24.61
C THR A 313 -46.74 -12.01 23.41
N GLU A 314 -47.95 -11.73 22.94
CA GLU A 314 -48.37 -10.87 21.84
C GLU A 314 -48.36 -9.40 22.29
N GLY A 315 -48.05 -8.45 21.38
CA GLY A 315 -48.41 -7.04 21.55
C GLY A 315 -47.31 -5.98 21.33
N LYS A 316 -47.24 -5.46 20.10
CA LYS A 316 -47.16 -4.03 19.71
C LYS A 316 -46.56 -3.04 20.74
N ASP A 317 -45.37 -2.51 20.47
CA ASP A 317 -45.12 -1.13 19.97
C ASP A 317 -43.66 -0.71 20.26
N SER A 318 -43.07 0.02 19.33
CA SER A 318 -41.64 0.37 19.30
C SER A 318 -41.18 1.16 20.53
N SER A 319 -40.21 0.63 21.28
CA SER A 319 -39.45 1.39 22.26
C SER A 319 -37.95 1.26 22.01
N VAL A 320 -37.30 2.41 21.97
CA VAL A 320 -35.87 2.62 21.72
C VAL A 320 -35.06 2.06 22.90
N ILE A 321 -34.18 1.09 22.63
CA ILE A 321 -33.24 0.56 23.64
C ILE A 321 -31.91 1.30 23.48
N TYR A 322 -31.55 2.13 24.46
CA TYR A 322 -30.16 2.53 24.69
C TYR A 322 -29.45 1.37 25.41
N SER A 323 -28.39 0.82 24.82
CA SER A 323 -27.45 -0.05 25.52
C SER A 323 -26.22 0.76 25.95
N GLY A 324 -26.08 0.97 27.26
CA GLY A 324 -24.87 1.51 27.87
C GLY A 324 -23.76 0.47 27.90
N LEU A 325 -22.57 0.86 27.44
CA LEU A 325 -21.39 0.00 27.51
C LEU A 325 -20.90 -0.08 28.96
N ASN A 326 -20.89 -1.28 29.53
CA ASN A 326 -20.35 -1.51 30.88
C ASN A 326 -18.81 -1.49 30.80
N LYS A 327 -18.18 -0.54 31.52
CA LYS A 327 -16.72 -0.39 31.55
C LYS A 327 -16.12 -1.50 32.41
N ALA A 328 -15.40 -2.43 31.79
CA ALA A 328 -14.60 -3.41 32.51
C ALA A 328 -13.52 -2.69 33.35
N ARG A 329 -13.49 -2.99 34.64
CA ARG A 329 -12.51 -2.48 35.61
C ARG A 329 -11.20 -3.23 35.39
N LEU A 330 -10.20 -2.58 34.79
CA LEU A 330 -8.84 -3.11 34.74
C LEU A 330 -8.25 -3.05 36.15
N ILE A 331 -7.80 -4.21 36.63
CA ILE A 331 -7.05 -4.37 37.86
C ILE A 331 -5.63 -3.88 37.58
N ASP A 332 -5.20 -2.92 38.40
CA ASP A 332 -3.86 -2.37 38.45
C ASP A 332 -2.90 -3.44 38.98
N VAL A 333 -1.92 -3.86 38.17
CA VAL A 333 -0.82 -4.73 38.62
C VAL A 333 0.43 -3.86 38.69
N ASN A 334 0.72 -3.39 39.90
CA ASN A 334 1.98 -2.72 40.24
C ASN A 334 3.15 -3.67 39.96
N TYR A 335 4.09 -3.21 39.14
CA TYR A 335 5.41 -3.80 38.95
C TYR A 335 6.46 -2.76 39.34
N GLU A 336 6.79 -2.70 40.63
CA GLU A 336 8.00 -2.06 41.17
C GLU A 336 8.33 -2.77 42.49
N ASP A 337 9.21 -3.78 42.41
CA ASP A 337 10.14 -4.17 43.48
C ASP A 337 11.05 -5.30 42.96
N ALA A 338 12.09 -4.91 42.23
CA ALA A 338 13.29 -5.72 42.00
C ALA A 338 14.48 -4.83 41.59
N MET A 339 14.96 -3.99 42.52
CA MET A 339 16.38 -3.64 42.69
C MET A 339 16.61 -2.91 44.01
#